data_AF-A0A6I7LTY9-F1
#
_entry.id   AF-A0A6I7LTY9-F1
#
_cell.length_a   1.000
_cell.length_b   1.000
_cell.length_c   1.000
_cell.angle_alpha   90.00
_cell.angle_beta   90.00
_cell.angle_gamma   90.00
#
_symmetry.space_group_name_H-M   'P 1'
#
loop_
_entity.id
_entity.type
_entity.pdbx_description
1 polymer ?
#
loop_
_entity_poly.entity_id
_entity_poly.type
_entity_poly.pdbx_seq_one_letter_code
_entity_poly.pdbx_strand_id
1 'polypeptide(L)'
;MIRQILSLLVLSIIAVLLFISGCGKDNPAKPQTPETVNRWLLRSNWTYSSFPAVIDTTHKRGYLIWYNPYNLIPTDSIWEDSQDQTQSKTRALWLNFTPSKVDRRLGEVAPEFEISDPTISWGGIMCYLEDDEIATIMIAEELELRIKGDQGIVHLDFGYLSEDMNRNIFDDEEDILRGGYRNHIYDPGEDIGLDMFPDTNEPGYDPVLNPDPNGDDWSYDNVDDYSHINGTEGNLMDANGNVRPDGEDLNNSGMIERINNYLSYKIDLSRSDPDSPFLLPGENFNGWRTFLIPLGDYRAIDTTYADQDRIWWRPRYARIWIESPDGDAVTVGFAEFNFVRY
;
A
#
# COMPACT_ATOMS: atom_id res chain seq x y z
N MET A 1 63.96 -60.10 10.80
CA MET A 1 63.85 -60.52 9.39
C MET A 1 62.48 -60.05 8.91
N ILE A 2 62.43 -59.32 7.79
CA ILE A 2 61.26 -58.79 7.05
C ILE A 2 60.80 -57.35 7.42
N ARG A 3 60.87 -56.50 6.38
CA ARG A 3 60.47 -55.08 6.17
C ARG A 3 58.93 -54.96 6.24
N GLN A 4 58.24 -53.81 6.39
CA GLN A 4 58.20 -52.51 5.69
C GLN A 4 56.93 -51.81 6.31
N ILE A 5 56.74 -50.49 6.48
CA ILE A 5 56.36 -49.44 5.49
C ILE A 5 56.27 -48.09 6.25
N LEU A 6 56.75 -47.02 5.57
CA LEU A 6 56.45 -45.57 5.59
C LEU A 6 55.09 -45.14 6.21
N SER A 7 54.77 -43.90 6.57
CA SER A 7 55.34 -42.54 6.62
C SER A 7 54.17 -41.67 7.13
N LEU A 8 54.39 -40.64 7.96
CA LEU A 8 54.02 -39.25 7.64
C LEU A 8 54.24 -38.30 8.83
N LEU A 9 55.14 -37.34 8.56
CA LEU A 9 55.09 -35.91 8.85
C LEU A 9 55.11 -35.38 10.30
N VAL A 10 56.21 -34.66 10.52
CA VAL A 10 56.72 -34.01 11.73
C VAL A 10 56.17 -32.59 11.84
N LEU A 11 55.70 -32.25 13.05
CA LEU A 11 55.42 -30.91 13.56
C LEU A 11 56.69 -30.05 13.71
N SER A 12 56.56 -28.74 13.56
CA SER A 12 57.49 -27.71 14.07
C SER A 12 56.60 -26.55 14.54
N ILE A 13 56.23 -26.37 15.83
CA ILE A 13 56.93 -25.77 17.00
C ILE A 13 57.56 -24.39 16.64
N ILE A 14 57.28 -23.22 17.26
CA ILE A 14 57.48 -22.72 18.65
C ILE A 14 56.78 -21.32 18.76
N ALA A 15 55.82 -21.11 19.69
CA ALA A 15 55.84 -20.31 20.95
C ALA A 15 56.15 -18.79 20.82
N VAL A 16 55.44 -17.85 21.48
CA VAL A 16 55.54 -17.53 22.93
C VAL A 16 54.51 -16.42 23.35
N LEU A 17 53.82 -16.68 24.48
CA LEU A 17 53.29 -15.85 25.60
C LEU A 17 52.35 -14.62 25.47
N LEU A 18 51.14 -14.82 26.04
CA LEU A 18 50.49 -14.15 27.20
C LEU A 18 50.09 -12.66 27.14
N PHE A 19 48.78 -12.38 27.23
CA PHE A 19 48.13 -11.59 28.29
C PHE A 19 46.60 -11.79 28.24
N ILE A 20 45.99 -12.13 29.38
CA ILE A 20 44.53 -12.13 29.56
C ILE A 20 44.15 -10.74 30.06
N SER A 21 43.29 -10.03 29.33
CA SER A 21 42.45 -8.95 29.87
C SER A 21 41.33 -8.61 28.89
N GLY A 22 40.11 -8.51 29.40
CA GLY A 22 39.11 -7.56 28.90
C GLY A 22 38.14 -8.05 27.82
N CYS A 23 36.90 -8.26 28.26
CA CYS A 23 35.64 -8.19 27.53
C CYS A 23 35.63 -7.26 26.28
N GLY A 24 35.00 -7.73 25.20
CA GLY A 24 34.67 -6.94 24.01
C GLY A 24 34.56 -7.82 22.77
N LYS A 25 33.38 -8.42 22.53
CA LYS A 25 33.10 -9.02 21.22
C LYS A 25 32.77 -7.86 20.27
N ASP A 26 33.79 -7.37 19.57
CA ASP A 26 33.56 -6.56 18.38
C ASP A 26 32.96 -7.48 17.31
N ASN A 27 31.62 -7.48 17.22
CA ASN A 27 30.96 -7.96 16.01
C ASN A 27 31.39 -7.02 14.87
N PRO A 28 31.95 -7.53 13.76
CA PRO A 28 32.16 -6.69 12.60
C PRO A 28 30.79 -6.17 12.18
N ALA A 29 30.65 -4.84 12.09
CA ALA A 29 29.45 -4.20 11.60
C ALA A 29 29.00 -4.92 10.32
N LYS A 30 27.78 -5.47 10.33
CA LYS A 30 27.14 -5.95 9.11
C LYS A 30 27.24 -4.80 8.10
N PRO A 31 27.66 -5.05 6.85
CA PRO A 31 27.57 -4.05 5.81
C PRO A 31 26.12 -3.56 5.78
N GLN A 32 25.91 -2.28 6.05
CA GLN A 32 24.62 -1.66 5.81
C GLN A 32 24.45 -1.67 4.29
N THR A 33 23.75 -2.68 3.79
CA THR A 33 23.06 -2.58 2.51
C THR A 33 22.24 -1.29 2.54
N PRO A 34 22.17 -0.53 1.44
CA PRO A 34 21.23 0.59 1.36
C PRO A 34 19.88 0.06 1.84
N GLU A 35 19.25 0.70 2.82
CA GLU A 35 17.93 0.29 3.28
C GLU A 35 17.03 0.13 2.05
N THR A 36 16.62 -1.10 1.77
CA THR A 36 15.61 -1.37 0.75
C THR A 36 14.38 -0.57 1.19
N VAL A 37 13.99 0.41 0.39
CA VAL A 37 12.81 1.22 0.71
C VAL A 37 11.61 0.29 0.77
N ASN A 38 10.92 0.27 1.91
CA ASN A 38 9.68 -0.48 2.06
C ASN A 38 8.64 0.09 1.07
N ARG A 39 8.39 -0.64 -0.03
CA ARG A 39 7.50 -0.20 -1.12
C ARG A 39 6.06 0.02 -0.67
N TRP A 40 5.61 -0.70 0.35
CA TRP A 40 4.29 -0.54 0.95
C TRP A 40 4.08 0.87 1.54
N LEU A 41 5.18 1.55 1.91
CA LEU A 41 5.16 2.93 2.41
C LEU A 41 5.34 3.98 1.32
N LEU A 42 5.44 3.60 0.04
CA LEU A 42 5.56 4.56 -1.07
C LEU A 42 4.18 4.85 -1.67
N ARG A 43 3.80 6.13 -1.75
CA ARG A 43 2.55 6.56 -2.42
C ARG A 43 2.45 5.99 -3.84
N SER A 44 3.56 6.03 -4.57
CA SER A 44 3.66 5.60 -5.98
C SER A 44 3.51 4.09 -6.18
N ASN A 45 3.52 3.30 -5.10
CA ASN A 45 3.25 1.87 -5.19
C ASN A 45 1.76 1.57 -5.33
N TRP A 46 0.91 2.55 -5.03
CA TRP A 46 -0.53 2.39 -4.91
C TRP A 46 -1.24 3.21 -5.98
N THR A 47 -2.34 2.65 -6.50
CA THR A 47 -3.32 3.33 -7.34
C THR A 47 -4.70 3.20 -6.69
N TYR A 48 -5.73 3.80 -7.29
CA TYR A 48 -7.12 3.59 -6.90
C TYR A 48 -7.47 2.11 -6.88
N SER A 49 -8.26 1.68 -5.90
CA SER A 49 -8.70 0.29 -5.85
C SER A 49 -10.03 0.07 -6.52
N SER A 50 -10.28 -1.14 -7.04
CA SER A 50 -11.64 -1.62 -7.33
C SER A 50 -12.50 -1.76 -6.07
N PHE A 51 -13.81 -1.86 -6.31
CA PHE A 51 -14.82 -2.02 -5.28
C PHE A 51 -14.59 -3.26 -4.40
N PRO A 52 -14.62 -3.14 -3.06
CA PRO A 52 -14.53 -4.29 -2.17
C PRO A 52 -15.76 -5.19 -2.28
N ALA A 53 -15.62 -6.33 -2.95
CA ALA A 53 -16.72 -7.28 -3.14
C ALA A 53 -17.32 -7.87 -1.83
N VAL A 54 -16.67 -7.66 -0.67
CA VAL A 54 -17.18 -8.05 0.65
C VAL A 54 -18.29 -7.15 1.19
N ILE A 55 -18.37 -5.88 0.74
CA ILE A 55 -19.45 -4.96 1.10
C ILE A 55 -20.53 -4.93 0.02
N ASP A 56 -21.75 -4.56 0.40
CA ASP A 56 -22.86 -4.51 -0.54
C ASP A 56 -22.81 -3.28 -1.46
N THR A 57 -23.55 -3.34 -2.56
CA THR A 57 -23.58 -2.29 -3.59
C THR A 57 -24.26 -0.98 -3.16
N THR A 58 -24.79 -0.90 -1.94
CA THR A 58 -25.30 0.36 -1.40
C THR A 58 -24.16 1.28 -0.99
N HIS A 59 -22.98 0.72 -0.68
CA HIS A 59 -21.79 1.48 -0.31
C HIS A 59 -21.26 2.29 -1.50
N LYS A 60 -20.95 3.56 -1.26
CA LYS A 60 -20.50 4.51 -2.29
C LYS A 60 -19.03 4.87 -2.11
N ARG A 61 -18.31 5.08 -3.23
CA ARG A 61 -16.91 5.50 -3.16
C ARG A 61 -16.84 6.97 -2.74
N GLY A 62 -16.30 7.20 -1.56
CA GLY A 62 -15.94 8.52 -1.08
C GLY A 62 -14.51 8.90 -1.47
N TYR A 63 -14.22 10.19 -1.35
CA TYR A 63 -12.98 10.79 -1.78
C TYR A 63 -11.83 10.40 -0.84
N LEU A 64 -10.82 9.73 -1.39
CA LEU A 64 -9.62 9.30 -0.66
C LEU A 64 -8.38 9.97 -1.26
N ILE A 65 -7.55 10.58 -0.41
CA ILE A 65 -6.20 11.03 -0.76
C ILE A 65 -5.20 10.11 -0.08
N TRP A 66 -4.18 9.63 -0.81
CA TRP A 66 -3.04 8.92 -0.23
C TRP A 66 -1.72 9.59 -0.60
N TYR A 67 -0.83 9.74 0.38
CA TYR A 67 0.40 10.50 0.18
C TYR A 67 1.52 10.12 1.13
N ASN A 68 2.75 10.47 0.74
CA ASN A 68 3.87 10.55 1.66
C ASN A 68 4.06 12.01 2.06
N PRO A 69 4.07 12.36 3.36
CA PRO A 69 4.39 13.71 3.79
C PRO A 69 5.75 14.15 3.25
N TYR A 70 5.86 15.41 2.83
CA TYR A 70 7.10 16.00 2.32
C TYR A 70 8.26 15.83 3.32
N ASN A 71 7.99 16.11 4.60
CA ASN A 71 8.93 15.88 5.68
C ASN A 71 8.76 14.47 6.24
N LEU A 72 9.86 13.71 6.25
CA LEU A 72 9.93 12.45 7.00
C LEU A 72 9.68 12.71 8.50
N ILE A 73 9.02 11.76 9.15
CA ILE A 73 8.61 11.84 10.56
C ILE A 73 9.80 11.43 11.44
N PRO A 74 10.15 12.17 12.51
CA PRO A 74 11.17 11.73 13.46
C PRO A 74 10.85 10.33 14.00
N THR A 75 11.78 9.39 13.89
CA THR A 75 11.54 7.98 14.25
C THR A 75 11.21 7.81 15.74
N ASP A 76 11.81 8.66 16.58
CA ASP A 76 11.54 8.77 18.02
C ASP A 76 10.19 9.40 18.38
N SER A 77 9.42 9.84 17.39
CA SER A 77 8.00 10.20 17.58
C SER A 77 7.05 9.05 17.24
N ILE A 78 7.54 7.97 16.61
CA ILE A 78 6.78 6.79 16.20
C ILE A 78 7.01 5.61 17.15
N TRP A 79 8.25 5.36 17.58
CA TRP A 79 8.61 4.27 18.51
C TRP A 79 9.29 4.80 19.78
N GLU A 80 8.86 4.33 20.95
CA GLU A 80 9.32 4.78 22.27
C GLU A 80 10.80 4.44 22.53
N ASP A 81 11.24 3.22 22.22
CA ASP A 81 12.57 2.70 22.57
C ASP A 81 13.66 2.96 21.51
N SER A 82 13.44 3.91 20.60
CA SER A 82 14.36 4.23 19.51
C SER A 82 15.54 5.13 19.93
N GLN A 83 16.07 4.96 21.15
CA GLN A 83 17.12 5.79 21.77
C GLN A 83 18.41 5.92 20.92
N ASP A 84 18.74 4.90 20.11
CA ASP A 84 19.88 4.92 19.18
C ASP A 84 19.57 5.63 17.84
N GLN A 85 18.34 6.13 17.66
CA GLN A 85 17.80 6.68 16.41
C GLN A 85 17.29 8.13 16.55
N THR A 86 17.77 8.89 17.52
CA THR A 86 17.39 10.30 17.80
C THR A 86 17.64 11.30 16.65
N GLN A 87 18.20 10.84 15.52
CA GLN A 87 18.30 11.61 14.26
C GLN A 87 17.70 10.89 13.05
N SER A 88 17.16 9.69 13.24
CA SER A 88 16.51 8.93 12.18
C SER A 88 15.16 9.54 11.85
N LYS A 89 14.79 9.44 10.57
CA LYS A 89 13.48 9.85 10.10
C LYS A 89 12.87 8.73 9.29
N THR A 90 11.58 8.53 9.50
CA THR A 90 10.79 7.45 8.92
C THR A 90 9.82 8.01 7.90
N ARG A 91 9.73 7.33 6.76
CA ARG A 91 8.67 7.58 5.77
C ARG A 91 7.37 6.97 6.27
N ALA A 92 6.27 7.66 6.04
CA ALA A 92 4.94 7.15 6.31
C ALA A 92 4.04 7.32 5.10
N LEU A 93 3.12 6.39 4.92
CA LEU A 93 2.00 6.51 4.00
C LEU A 93 0.79 7.02 4.78
N TRP A 94 0.16 8.10 4.33
CA TRP A 94 -1.02 8.68 4.95
C TRP A 94 -2.22 8.58 4.01
N LEU A 95 -3.38 8.24 4.56
CA LEU A 95 -4.66 8.13 3.89
C LEU A 95 -5.63 9.12 4.56
N ASN A 96 -6.19 10.04 3.79
CA ASN A 96 -7.23 10.96 4.23
C ASN A 96 -8.52 10.66 3.48
N PHE A 97 -9.49 10.08 4.16
CA PHE A 97 -10.78 9.68 3.63
C PHE A 97 -11.87 10.67 4.03
N THR A 98 -12.55 11.23 3.03
CA THR A 98 -13.70 12.11 3.21
C THR A 98 -14.97 11.38 2.76
N PRO A 99 -15.70 10.69 3.67
CA PRO A 99 -16.83 9.84 3.28
C PRO A 99 -17.98 10.62 2.67
N SER A 100 -18.13 11.92 2.95
CA SER A 100 -19.23 12.75 2.45
C SER A 100 -18.99 13.34 1.05
N LYS A 101 -17.78 13.20 0.49
CA LYS A 101 -17.44 13.70 -0.84
C LYS A 101 -17.37 12.52 -1.81
N VAL A 102 -18.17 12.53 -2.86
CA VAL A 102 -18.10 11.54 -3.93
C VAL A 102 -16.76 11.64 -4.67
N ASP A 103 -16.21 10.49 -5.08
CA ASP A 103 -15.00 10.43 -5.90
C ASP A 103 -15.39 10.24 -7.37
N ARG A 104 -15.08 11.23 -8.23
CA ARG A 104 -15.39 11.23 -9.67
C ARG A 104 -14.17 10.98 -10.55
N ARG A 105 -12.99 10.82 -9.95
CA ARG A 105 -11.71 10.70 -10.66
C ARG A 105 -11.52 9.40 -11.45
N LEU A 106 -12.54 8.55 -11.49
CA LEU A 106 -12.56 7.28 -12.22
C LEU A 106 -13.74 7.23 -13.19
N GLY A 107 -14.36 8.37 -13.48
CA GLY A 107 -15.54 8.45 -14.33
C GLY A 107 -16.74 9.06 -13.65
N GLU A 108 -17.68 9.46 -14.51
CA GLU A 108 -18.93 10.08 -14.10
C GLU A 108 -19.78 9.19 -13.19
N VAL A 109 -20.26 9.81 -12.12
CA VAL A 109 -21.07 9.13 -11.10
C VAL A 109 -22.54 9.47 -11.32
N ALA A 110 -23.36 8.47 -11.64
CA ALA A 110 -24.78 8.68 -11.81
C ALA A 110 -25.44 9.13 -10.49
N PRO A 111 -26.55 9.92 -10.53
CA PRO A 111 -27.15 10.53 -9.34
C PRO A 111 -27.51 9.55 -8.21
N GLU A 112 -27.85 8.30 -8.52
CA GLU A 112 -28.13 7.23 -7.55
C GLU A 112 -26.89 6.68 -6.83
N PHE A 113 -25.69 7.04 -7.29
CA PHE A 113 -24.41 6.73 -6.65
C PHE A 113 -23.81 7.91 -5.89
N GLU A 114 -24.48 9.07 -5.89
CA GLU A 114 -24.15 10.19 -5.01
C GLU A 114 -24.26 9.78 -3.54
N ILE A 115 -23.41 10.40 -2.73
CA ILE A 115 -23.36 10.12 -1.29
C ILE A 115 -24.44 10.94 -0.59
N SER A 116 -25.52 10.25 -0.21
CA SER A 116 -26.58 10.81 0.64
C SER A 116 -26.41 10.46 2.12
N ASP A 117 -25.65 9.41 2.41
CA ASP A 117 -25.33 8.95 3.76
C ASP A 117 -23.83 8.60 3.83
N PRO A 118 -23.01 9.42 4.49
CA PRO A 118 -21.57 9.18 4.60
C PRO A 118 -21.22 7.93 5.43
N THR A 119 -22.15 7.40 6.24
CA THR A 119 -21.89 6.20 7.06
C THR A 119 -21.77 4.91 6.25
N ILE A 120 -22.23 4.93 5.00
CA ILE A 120 -22.15 3.82 4.02
C ILE A 120 -21.21 4.18 2.87
N SER A 121 -20.06 4.76 3.20
CA SER A 121 -19.04 5.15 2.23
C SER A 121 -17.73 4.44 2.47
N TRP A 122 -17.00 4.18 1.39
CA TRP A 122 -15.70 3.53 1.40
C TRP A 122 -14.70 4.28 0.51
N GLY A 123 -13.40 4.12 0.77
CA GLY A 123 -12.34 4.58 -0.13
C GLY A 123 -11.16 3.64 -0.06
N GLY A 124 -10.49 3.35 -1.18
CA GLY A 124 -9.41 2.36 -1.20
C GLY A 124 -8.36 2.57 -2.27
N ILE A 125 -7.20 1.97 -1.99
CA ILE A 125 -6.03 1.91 -2.85
C ILE A 125 -5.57 0.47 -3.02
N MET A 126 -5.04 0.11 -4.18
CA MET A 126 -4.52 -1.23 -4.44
C MET A 126 -3.22 -1.19 -5.21
N CYS A 127 -2.54 -2.32 -5.26
CA CYS A 127 -1.33 -2.51 -6.04
C CYS A 127 -1.26 -3.94 -6.58
N TYR A 128 -0.52 -4.11 -7.67
CA TYR A 128 -0.03 -5.40 -8.12
C TYR A 128 1.25 -5.77 -7.35
N LEU A 129 1.37 -7.03 -6.94
CA LEU A 129 2.48 -7.53 -6.15
C LEU A 129 3.59 -8.09 -7.06
N GLU A 130 4.83 -7.67 -6.84
CA GLU A 130 5.99 -8.26 -7.48
C GLU A 130 6.29 -9.67 -6.93
N ASP A 131 6.99 -10.50 -7.72
CA ASP A 131 7.21 -11.91 -7.38
C ASP A 131 7.92 -12.11 -6.02
N ASP A 132 8.76 -11.17 -5.59
CA ASP A 132 9.43 -11.17 -4.29
C ASP A 132 8.52 -10.78 -3.13
N GLU A 133 7.61 -9.82 -3.34
CA GLU A 133 6.54 -9.47 -2.38
C GLU A 133 5.59 -10.65 -2.19
N ILE A 134 5.17 -11.30 -3.28
CA ILE A 134 4.38 -12.52 -3.24
C ILE A 134 5.09 -13.60 -2.43
N ALA A 135 6.37 -13.85 -2.72
CA ALA A 135 7.15 -14.85 -2.01
C ALA A 135 7.27 -14.53 -0.51
N THR A 136 7.41 -13.25 -0.16
CA THR A 136 7.49 -12.76 1.21
C THR A 136 6.18 -12.97 1.96
N ILE A 137 5.05 -12.55 1.39
CA ILE A 137 3.71 -12.72 1.98
C ILE A 137 3.40 -14.22 2.17
N MET A 138 3.73 -15.05 1.18
CA MET A 138 3.40 -16.48 1.22
C MET A 138 4.07 -17.25 2.34
N ILE A 139 5.23 -16.79 2.83
CA ILE A 139 5.99 -17.43 3.91
C ILE A 139 5.86 -16.71 5.25
N ALA A 140 5.22 -15.54 5.26
CA ALA A 140 5.01 -14.75 6.47
C ALA A 140 3.99 -15.44 7.36
N GLU A 141 4.28 -15.46 8.67
CA GLU A 141 3.36 -15.95 9.68
C GLU A 141 2.50 -14.79 10.19
N GLU A 142 3.09 -13.59 10.27
CA GLU A 142 2.45 -12.38 10.77
C GLU A 142 2.77 -11.18 9.86
N LEU A 143 1.84 -10.23 9.80
CA LEU A 143 2.06 -8.88 9.29
C LEU A 143 2.00 -7.92 10.47
N GLU A 144 3.13 -7.29 10.78
CA GLU A 144 3.26 -6.22 11.75
C GLU A 144 3.02 -4.87 11.06
N LEU A 145 2.13 -4.07 11.64
CA LEU A 145 1.75 -2.75 11.16
C LEU A 145 1.92 -1.72 12.27
N ARG A 146 2.60 -0.61 11.96
CA ARG A 146 2.66 0.57 12.83
C ARG A 146 1.70 1.64 12.31
N ILE A 147 0.55 1.77 12.95
CA ILE A 147 -0.58 2.58 12.46
C ILE A 147 -0.89 3.72 13.43
N LYS A 148 -1.18 4.91 12.89
CA LYS A 148 -1.76 6.04 13.61
C LYS A 148 -3.15 6.36 13.07
N GLY A 149 -4.09 6.55 13.98
CA GLY A 149 -5.49 6.85 13.69
C GLY A 149 -6.36 6.43 14.87
N ASP A 150 -7.50 7.08 15.04
CA ASP A 150 -8.39 6.94 16.21
C ASP A 150 -9.85 6.68 15.84
N GLN A 151 -10.17 6.57 14.55
CA GLN A 151 -11.51 6.37 14.03
C GLN A 151 -11.45 5.66 12.66
N GLY A 152 -12.61 5.16 12.23
CA GLY A 152 -12.75 4.41 10.98
C GLY A 152 -12.28 2.96 11.09
N ILE A 153 -12.60 2.19 10.05
CA ILE A 153 -12.24 0.78 9.93
C ILE A 153 -11.31 0.64 8.73
N VAL A 154 -10.13 0.07 8.95
CA VAL A 154 -9.15 -0.24 7.92
C VAL A 154 -9.26 -1.71 7.55
N HIS A 155 -9.31 -1.98 6.26
CA HIS A 155 -9.29 -3.31 5.70
C HIS A 155 -8.03 -3.55 4.88
N LEU A 156 -7.56 -4.79 4.90
CA LEU A 156 -6.39 -5.25 4.16
C LEU A 156 -6.75 -6.52 3.42
N ASP A 157 -6.75 -6.43 2.09
CA ASP A 157 -7.09 -7.55 1.22
C ASP A 157 -5.83 -8.08 0.53
N PHE A 158 -5.69 -9.40 0.49
CA PHE A 158 -4.62 -10.08 -0.26
C PHE A 158 -5.22 -11.18 -1.13
N GLY A 159 -4.95 -11.16 -2.43
CA GLY A 159 -5.47 -12.16 -3.35
C GLY A 159 -5.47 -11.74 -4.81
N TYR A 160 -6.45 -12.23 -5.55
CA TYR A 160 -6.86 -11.70 -6.85
C TYR A 160 -7.94 -10.66 -6.60
N LEU A 161 -7.72 -9.45 -7.10
CA LEU A 161 -8.63 -8.34 -6.99
C LEU A 161 -8.99 -7.90 -8.41
N SER A 162 -10.23 -7.44 -8.57
CA SER A 162 -10.64 -6.81 -9.83
C SER A 162 -9.77 -5.59 -10.09
N GLU A 163 -9.38 -5.41 -11.33
CA GLU A 163 -8.72 -4.23 -11.89
C GLU A 163 -9.73 -3.19 -12.37
N ASP A 164 -10.96 -3.60 -12.70
CA ASP A 164 -12.09 -2.70 -12.99
C ASP A 164 -12.42 -1.82 -11.76
N MET A 165 -11.90 -0.60 -11.75
CA MET A 165 -11.89 0.31 -10.61
C MET A 165 -13.25 0.99 -10.44
N ASN A 166 -13.87 1.41 -11.54
CA ASN A 166 -15.17 2.10 -11.53
C ASN A 166 -16.38 1.17 -11.69
N ARG A 167 -16.17 -0.13 -12.00
CA ARG A 167 -17.19 -1.16 -12.28
C ARG A 167 -17.94 -0.93 -13.60
N ASN A 168 -17.30 -0.31 -14.58
CA ASN A 168 -17.90 -0.02 -15.88
C ASN A 168 -17.70 -1.14 -16.90
N ILE A 169 -16.97 -2.22 -16.56
CA ILE A 169 -16.59 -3.38 -17.39
C ILE A 169 -15.70 -3.11 -18.61
N PHE A 170 -15.31 -1.86 -18.83
CA PHE A 170 -14.41 -1.43 -19.89
C PHE A 170 -12.96 -1.42 -19.39
N ASP A 171 -12.04 -1.23 -20.33
CA ASP A 171 -10.60 -1.15 -20.08
C ASP A 171 -10.24 0.33 -20.16
N ASP A 172 -10.25 1.00 -19.01
CA ASP A 172 -9.97 2.44 -18.91
C ASP A 172 -8.46 2.64 -18.85
N GLU A 173 -7.89 3.01 -19.99
CA GLU A 173 -6.45 3.03 -20.26
C GLU A 173 -6.09 4.23 -21.11
N GLU A 174 -5.21 5.07 -20.58
CA GLU A 174 -4.67 6.22 -21.30
C GLU A 174 -3.77 5.80 -22.47
N ASP A 175 -3.03 4.68 -22.36
CA ASP A 175 -2.18 4.16 -23.44
C ASP A 175 -3.04 3.56 -24.57
N ILE A 176 -3.11 4.29 -25.68
CA ILE A 176 -3.98 3.93 -26.80
C ILE A 176 -3.33 2.84 -27.65
N LEU A 177 -4.08 1.79 -27.94
CA LEU A 177 -3.65 0.72 -28.84
C LEU A 177 -3.31 1.23 -30.25
N ARG A 178 -2.04 1.13 -30.64
CA ARG A 178 -1.56 1.42 -32.01
C ARG A 178 -1.12 0.14 -32.71
N GLY A 179 -1.91 -0.30 -33.68
CA GLY A 179 -1.64 -1.56 -34.38
C GLY A 179 -1.78 -2.80 -33.49
N GLY A 180 -2.58 -2.69 -32.41
CA GLY A 180 -2.83 -3.78 -31.45
C GLY A 180 -1.82 -3.88 -30.30
N TYR A 181 -0.96 -2.88 -30.13
CA TYR A 181 0.02 -2.82 -29.04
C TYR A 181 -0.02 -1.47 -28.34
N ARG A 182 0.11 -1.50 -27.02
CA ARG A 182 0.42 -0.38 -26.14
C ARG A 182 1.93 -0.18 -26.10
N ASN A 183 2.40 1.07 -26.07
CA ASN A 183 3.84 1.38 -26.12
C ASN A 183 4.44 1.66 -24.73
N HIS A 184 3.58 1.73 -23.71
CA HIS A 184 3.87 2.01 -22.30
C HIS A 184 4.59 3.33 -22.05
N ILE A 185 4.35 4.33 -22.90
CA ILE A 185 4.85 5.70 -22.77
C ILE A 185 3.72 6.68 -23.08
N TYR A 186 3.75 7.87 -22.50
CA TYR A 186 2.78 8.91 -22.85
C TYR A 186 3.03 9.45 -24.26
N ASP A 187 2.07 9.25 -25.17
CA ASP A 187 1.97 10.00 -26.42
C ASP A 187 1.14 11.29 -26.22
N PRO A 188 1.30 12.29 -27.11
CA PRO A 188 0.50 13.52 -27.03
C PRO A 188 -1.01 13.25 -27.07
N GLY A 189 -1.70 13.68 -26.00
CA GLY A 189 -3.15 13.58 -25.84
C GLY A 189 -3.65 12.28 -25.19
N GLU A 190 -2.76 11.48 -24.59
CA GLU A 190 -3.13 10.28 -23.83
C GLU A 190 -3.37 10.57 -22.35
N ASP A 191 -2.74 11.60 -21.79
CA ASP A 191 -2.91 12.07 -20.41
C ASP A 191 -4.26 12.80 -20.27
N ILE A 192 -5.32 12.03 -20.02
CA ILE A 192 -6.74 12.46 -19.99
C ILE A 192 -7.51 11.85 -18.81
N GLY A 193 -6.82 11.25 -17.85
CA GLY A 193 -7.41 10.66 -16.68
C GLY A 193 -7.93 9.22 -16.85
N LEU A 194 -8.17 8.58 -15.71
CA LEU A 194 -8.86 7.27 -15.64
C LEU A 194 -10.36 7.37 -15.85
N ASP A 195 -10.90 8.59 -15.92
CA ASP A 195 -12.28 8.86 -16.26
C ASP A 195 -12.53 8.76 -17.79
N MET A 196 -11.45 8.73 -18.58
CA MET A 196 -11.38 8.68 -20.04
C MET A 196 -11.88 9.94 -20.77
N PHE A 197 -11.95 11.09 -20.09
CA PHE A 197 -12.35 12.35 -20.68
C PHE A 197 -11.39 13.47 -20.26
N PRO A 198 -10.77 14.19 -21.21
CA PRO A 198 -10.08 15.42 -20.82
C PRO A 198 -11.12 16.42 -20.29
N ASP A 199 -10.72 17.24 -19.30
CA ASP A 199 -11.48 18.35 -18.70
C ASP A 199 -12.56 18.96 -19.61
N THR A 200 -12.15 19.40 -20.82
CA THR A 200 -13.01 20.11 -21.78
C THR A 200 -14.23 19.32 -22.27
N ASN A 201 -14.22 18.00 -22.09
CA ASN A 201 -15.29 17.08 -22.47
C ASN A 201 -16.11 16.60 -21.27
N GLU A 202 -15.72 16.95 -20.05
CA GLU A 202 -16.41 16.54 -18.85
C GLU A 202 -17.75 17.28 -18.67
N PRO A 203 -18.81 16.58 -18.26
CA PRO A 203 -20.08 17.19 -17.91
C PRO A 203 -19.98 18.32 -16.89
N GLY A 204 -20.31 19.53 -17.33
CA GLY A 204 -20.28 20.72 -16.47
C GLY A 204 -18.97 21.49 -16.51
N TYR A 205 -18.08 21.17 -17.45
CA TYR A 205 -16.89 21.96 -17.74
C TYR A 205 -17.25 23.43 -18.02
N ASP A 206 -16.59 24.32 -17.29
CA ASP A 206 -16.51 25.74 -17.59
C ASP A 206 -15.09 26.21 -17.30
N PRO A 207 -14.38 26.82 -18.27
CA PRO A 207 -12.96 27.14 -18.15
C PRO A 207 -12.61 28.13 -17.03
N VAL A 208 -13.60 28.72 -16.35
CA VAL A 208 -13.41 29.67 -15.25
C VAL A 208 -14.12 29.23 -13.99
N LEU A 209 -15.35 28.72 -14.10
CA LEU A 209 -16.19 28.40 -12.94
C LEU A 209 -16.03 26.96 -12.46
N ASN A 210 -15.67 26.04 -13.35
CA ASN A 210 -15.52 24.62 -13.07
C ASN A 210 -14.55 24.00 -14.10
N PRO A 211 -13.25 24.35 -14.04
CA PRO A 211 -12.28 23.90 -15.03
C PRO A 211 -12.00 22.41 -14.95
N ASP A 212 -12.18 21.80 -13.77
CA ASP A 212 -11.92 20.38 -13.47
C ASP A 212 -13.18 19.76 -12.83
N PRO A 213 -14.22 19.42 -13.62
CA PRO A 213 -15.47 18.85 -13.11
C PRO A 213 -15.33 17.53 -12.33
N ASN A 214 -14.47 16.60 -12.75
CA ASN A 214 -14.30 15.30 -12.09
C ASN A 214 -13.26 15.33 -10.97
N GLY A 215 -12.46 16.39 -10.86
CA GLY A 215 -11.53 16.59 -9.77
C GLY A 215 -10.26 15.75 -9.92
N ASP A 216 -9.91 15.33 -11.12
CA ASP A 216 -8.82 14.40 -11.43
C ASP A 216 -7.59 15.06 -12.04
N ASP A 217 -7.60 16.39 -12.19
CA ASP A 217 -6.38 17.17 -12.40
C ASP A 217 -5.34 16.90 -11.31
N TRP A 218 -4.11 16.61 -11.73
CA TRP A 218 -2.96 16.47 -10.86
C TRP A 218 -2.29 17.82 -10.59
N SER A 219 -2.00 18.11 -9.32
CA SER A 219 -1.11 19.22 -8.95
C SER A 219 -0.42 19.00 -7.60
N TYR A 220 0.81 19.51 -7.51
CA TYR A 220 1.58 19.52 -6.27
C TYR A 220 2.56 20.70 -6.19
N ASP A 221 2.01 21.91 -6.21
CA ASP A 221 2.79 23.15 -6.13
C ASP A 221 3.12 23.59 -4.69
N ASN A 222 2.44 22.99 -3.71
CA ASN A 222 2.59 23.30 -2.29
C ASN A 222 2.88 22.02 -1.49
N VAL A 223 4.00 22.02 -0.75
CA VAL A 223 4.49 20.86 0.01
C VAL A 223 3.54 20.36 1.11
N ASP A 224 2.57 21.18 1.51
CA ASP A 224 1.58 20.86 2.53
C ASP A 224 0.18 20.60 1.94
N ASP A 225 0.00 20.73 0.62
CA ASP A 225 -1.27 20.51 -0.07
C ASP A 225 -1.21 19.24 -0.93
N TYR A 226 -1.98 18.23 -0.52
CA TYR A 226 -2.06 16.95 -1.21
C TYR A 226 -3.41 16.76 -1.90
N SER A 227 -4.26 17.81 -1.99
CA SER A 227 -5.63 17.69 -2.47
C SER A 227 -5.73 17.15 -3.90
N HIS A 228 -4.70 17.37 -4.73
CA HIS A 228 -4.63 16.92 -6.12
C HIS A 228 -3.47 15.95 -6.39
N ILE A 229 -2.83 15.39 -5.34
CA ILE A 229 -1.63 14.56 -5.49
C ILE A 229 -1.89 13.20 -6.16
N ASN A 230 -3.16 12.80 -6.23
CA ASN A 230 -3.60 11.54 -6.82
C ASN A 230 -4.39 11.75 -8.12
N GLY A 231 -4.42 12.97 -8.67
CA GLY A 231 -5.00 13.20 -9.99
C GLY A 231 -4.32 12.36 -11.07
N THR A 232 -5.06 12.08 -12.12
CA THR A 232 -4.66 11.27 -13.27
C THR A 232 -4.43 12.14 -14.50
N GLU A 233 -5.19 13.21 -14.73
CA GLU A 233 -4.89 14.17 -15.79
C GLU A 233 -3.71 15.09 -15.39
N GLY A 234 -2.67 15.14 -16.23
CA GLY A 234 -1.47 15.97 -16.04
C GLY A 234 -0.41 15.37 -15.09
N ASN A 235 -0.59 14.14 -14.64
CA ASN A 235 0.25 13.54 -13.60
C ASN A 235 1.62 13.03 -14.08
N LEU A 236 1.87 13.06 -15.39
CA LEU A 236 3.20 12.86 -15.99
C LEU A 236 4.26 13.81 -15.38
N MET A 237 3.82 14.95 -14.85
CA MET A 237 4.68 15.95 -14.21
C MET A 237 5.06 15.60 -12.77
N ASP A 238 4.52 14.52 -12.21
CA ASP A 238 4.81 14.05 -10.87
C ASP A 238 6.22 13.44 -10.78
N ALA A 239 7.12 14.16 -10.12
CA ALA A 239 8.50 13.72 -9.90
C ALA A 239 8.61 12.40 -9.10
N ASN A 240 7.57 12.03 -8.35
CA ASN A 240 7.46 10.78 -7.61
C ASN A 240 6.34 9.87 -8.15
N GLY A 241 5.76 10.21 -9.30
CA GLY A 241 4.67 9.47 -9.92
C GLY A 241 5.16 8.37 -10.87
N ASN A 242 4.22 7.69 -11.49
CA ASN A 242 4.52 6.70 -12.50
C ASN A 242 4.80 7.42 -13.82
N VAL A 243 5.87 7.07 -14.52
CA VAL A 243 6.22 7.70 -15.82
C VAL A 243 5.48 7.02 -16.98
N ARG A 244 4.36 6.35 -16.68
CA ARG A 244 3.59 5.51 -17.58
C ARG A 244 2.13 5.98 -17.57
N PRO A 245 1.44 5.92 -18.73
CA PRO A 245 0.01 6.20 -18.80
C PRO A 245 -0.76 5.46 -17.72
N ASP A 246 -1.75 6.13 -17.14
CA ASP A 246 -2.63 5.53 -16.16
C ASP A 246 -3.55 4.50 -16.82
N GLY A 247 -3.87 3.47 -16.05
CA GLY A 247 -4.73 2.41 -16.54
C GLY A 247 -5.16 1.44 -15.45
N GLU A 248 -6.18 0.66 -15.76
CA GLU A 248 -6.71 -0.39 -14.91
C GLU A 248 -5.88 -1.69 -15.00
N ASP A 249 -5.14 -1.95 -16.08
CA ASP A 249 -4.27 -3.13 -16.27
C ASP A 249 -2.94 -3.02 -15.50
N LEU A 250 -3.03 -3.16 -14.17
CA LEU A 250 -1.89 -3.00 -13.25
C LEU A 250 -0.76 -4.00 -13.50
N ASN A 251 -1.08 -5.15 -14.09
CA ASN A 251 -0.12 -6.21 -14.37
C ASN A 251 0.43 -6.19 -15.82
N ASN A 252 -0.04 -5.26 -16.67
CA ASN A 252 0.32 -5.11 -18.08
C ASN A 252 0.12 -6.39 -18.92
N SER A 253 -0.97 -7.12 -18.69
CA SER A 253 -1.31 -8.32 -19.46
C SER A 253 -2.01 -8.03 -20.79
N GLY A 254 -2.47 -6.79 -20.99
CA GLY A 254 -3.26 -6.30 -22.11
C GLY A 254 -4.77 -6.46 -21.94
N MET A 255 -5.23 -6.87 -20.75
CA MET A 255 -6.66 -6.98 -20.38
C MET A 255 -6.81 -6.82 -18.87
N ILE A 256 -7.85 -6.09 -18.43
CA ILE A 256 -8.21 -6.05 -17.01
C ILE A 256 -8.72 -7.40 -16.47
N GLU A 257 -8.20 -7.79 -15.31
CA GLU A 257 -8.76 -8.84 -14.50
C GLU A 257 -10.04 -8.36 -13.79
N ARG A 258 -11.12 -9.15 -13.84
CA ARG A 258 -12.40 -8.78 -13.19
C ARG A 258 -12.82 -9.76 -12.10
N ILE A 259 -11.83 -10.49 -11.60
CA ILE A 259 -12.04 -11.59 -10.65
C ILE A 259 -11.73 -11.09 -9.24
N ASN A 260 -12.60 -11.43 -8.30
CA ASN A 260 -12.36 -11.26 -6.89
C ASN A 260 -12.16 -12.63 -6.23
N ASN A 261 -10.96 -12.87 -5.70
CA ASN A 261 -10.63 -14.04 -4.90
C ASN A 261 -9.55 -13.68 -3.88
N TYR A 262 -9.96 -13.23 -2.69
CA TYR A 262 -9.06 -12.64 -1.70
C TYR A 262 -9.49 -12.92 -0.26
N LEU A 263 -8.52 -12.75 0.63
CA LEU A 263 -8.69 -12.74 2.08
C LEU A 263 -8.71 -11.30 2.56
N SER A 264 -9.69 -10.95 3.40
CA SER A 264 -9.81 -9.63 4.03
C SER A 264 -9.50 -9.71 5.52
N TYR A 265 -8.64 -8.82 6.00
CA TYR A 265 -8.43 -8.54 7.42
C TYR A 265 -9.03 -7.18 7.78
N LYS A 266 -9.48 -7.02 9.01
CA LYS A 266 -10.17 -5.81 9.47
C LYS A 266 -9.58 -5.29 10.79
N ILE A 267 -9.28 -4.00 10.83
CA ILE A 267 -8.81 -3.26 12.00
C ILE A 267 -9.76 -2.10 12.26
N ASP A 268 -10.45 -2.12 13.40
CA ASP A 268 -11.28 -1.01 13.87
C ASP A 268 -10.41 -0.05 14.70
N LEU A 269 -10.11 1.14 14.16
CA LEU A 269 -9.22 2.10 14.79
C LEU A 269 -9.88 2.85 15.96
N SER A 270 -11.21 2.85 16.06
CA SER A 270 -11.92 3.48 17.18
C SER A 270 -11.74 2.73 18.50
N ARG A 271 -11.38 1.43 18.41
CA ARG A 271 -11.18 0.59 19.58
C ARG A 271 -9.81 0.86 20.18
N SER A 272 -9.81 1.46 21.36
CA SER A 272 -8.64 1.53 22.24
C SER A 272 -8.56 0.35 23.21
N ASP A 273 -9.49 -0.60 23.14
CA ASP A 273 -9.63 -1.72 24.07
C ASP A 273 -8.68 -2.88 23.68
N PRO A 274 -8.05 -3.58 24.65
CA PRO A 274 -7.36 -4.86 24.41
C PRO A 274 -8.17 -5.93 23.67
N ASP A 275 -9.50 -5.79 23.54
CA ASP A 275 -10.36 -6.65 22.71
C ASP A 275 -10.34 -6.29 21.20
N SER A 276 -9.61 -5.25 20.78
CA SER A 276 -9.33 -5.03 19.34
C SER A 276 -8.49 -6.20 18.84
N PRO A 277 -8.95 -6.97 17.84
CA PRO A 277 -8.13 -8.04 17.28
C PRO A 277 -6.82 -7.44 16.77
N PHE A 278 -5.72 -8.17 16.97
CA PHE A 278 -4.36 -7.83 16.49
C PHE A 278 -3.62 -6.73 17.26
N LEU A 279 -4.28 -5.89 18.06
CA LEU A 279 -3.60 -4.81 18.78
C LEU A 279 -2.59 -5.38 19.79
N LEU A 280 -1.32 -5.00 19.66
CA LEU A 280 -0.28 -5.37 20.62
C LEU A 280 -0.41 -4.47 21.88
N PRO A 281 -0.78 -5.03 23.05
CA PRO A 281 -1.03 -4.20 24.23
C PRO A 281 0.22 -3.47 24.72
N GLY A 282 0.06 -2.22 25.13
CA GLY A 282 1.17 -1.40 25.64
C GLY A 282 1.97 -0.66 24.56
N GLU A 283 1.79 -1.00 23.28
CA GLU A 283 2.51 -0.38 22.16
C GLU A 283 1.82 0.89 21.62
N ASN A 284 1.26 1.74 22.49
CA ASN A 284 0.71 3.03 22.08
C ASN A 284 1.67 4.17 22.44
N PHE A 285 2.21 4.84 21.43
CA PHE A 285 3.13 5.95 21.62
C PHE A 285 2.80 7.09 20.64
N ASN A 286 2.47 8.28 21.15
CA ASN A 286 2.04 9.45 20.36
C ASN A 286 0.89 9.15 19.36
N GLY A 287 0.01 8.21 19.69
CA GLY A 287 -1.10 7.77 18.84
C GLY A 287 -0.72 6.73 17.78
N TRP A 288 0.55 6.34 17.69
CA TRP A 288 0.99 5.19 16.92
C TRP A 288 0.77 3.91 17.73
N ARG A 289 0.17 2.90 17.11
CA ARG A 289 -0.16 1.60 17.68
C ARG A 289 0.38 0.49 16.78
N THR A 290 0.76 -0.64 17.38
CA THR A 290 1.22 -1.81 16.63
C THR A 290 0.11 -2.85 16.54
N PHE A 291 -0.15 -3.34 15.33
CA PHE A 291 -1.10 -4.42 15.05
C PHE A 291 -0.36 -5.61 14.44
N LEU A 292 -0.62 -6.81 14.95
CA LEU A 292 -0.04 -8.08 14.49
C LEU A 292 -1.13 -8.96 13.88
N ILE A 293 -1.16 -9.02 12.56
CA ILE A 293 -2.15 -9.80 11.80
C ILE A 293 -1.57 -11.19 11.51
N PRO A 294 -2.13 -12.28 12.05
CA PRO A 294 -1.63 -13.63 11.79
C PRO A 294 -2.12 -14.13 10.43
N LEU A 295 -1.28 -13.99 9.40
CA LEU A 295 -1.62 -14.28 8.01
C LEU A 295 -1.93 -15.77 7.74
N GLY A 296 -1.41 -16.67 8.59
CA GLY A 296 -1.66 -18.11 8.51
C GLY A 296 -2.87 -18.61 9.31
N ASP A 297 -3.51 -17.77 10.12
CA ASP A 297 -4.64 -18.17 10.96
C ASP A 297 -5.98 -17.78 10.33
N TYR A 298 -6.71 -18.78 9.83
CA TYR A 298 -8.01 -18.57 9.19
C TYR A 298 -9.07 -17.92 10.10
N ARG A 299 -8.88 -17.93 11.42
CA ARG A 299 -9.79 -17.29 12.39
C ARG A 299 -9.61 -15.78 12.45
N ALA A 300 -8.47 -15.27 11.98
CA ALA A 300 -8.20 -13.84 11.89
C ALA A 300 -8.76 -13.21 10.61
N ILE A 301 -9.15 -14.04 9.63
CA ILE A 301 -9.77 -13.58 8.39
C ILE A 301 -11.18 -13.08 8.72
N ASP A 302 -11.45 -11.81 8.39
CA ASP A 302 -12.77 -11.21 8.59
C ASP A 302 -13.77 -11.78 7.58
N THR A 303 -13.39 -11.79 6.30
CA THR A 303 -14.19 -12.35 5.22
C THR A 303 -13.28 -12.94 4.15
N THR A 304 -13.73 -14.04 3.56
CA THR A 304 -13.18 -14.57 2.31
C THR A 304 -14.17 -14.27 1.20
N TYR A 305 -13.73 -13.61 0.14
CA TYR A 305 -14.49 -13.55 -1.10
C TYR A 305 -13.82 -14.49 -2.10
N ALA A 306 -14.52 -15.54 -2.53
CA ALA A 306 -14.00 -16.47 -3.52
C ALA A 306 -15.09 -16.82 -4.52
N ASP A 307 -14.83 -16.56 -5.80
CA ASP A 307 -15.54 -17.23 -6.88
C ASP A 307 -14.93 -18.64 -7.00
N GLN A 308 -15.61 -19.66 -6.43
CA GLN A 308 -15.27 -21.09 -6.49
C GLN A 308 -14.12 -21.59 -5.60
N ASP A 309 -14.43 -22.14 -4.41
CA ASP A 309 -13.76 -23.23 -3.63
C ASP A 309 -12.22 -23.40 -3.66
N ARG A 310 -11.44 -22.39 -4.07
CA ARG A 310 -9.99 -22.42 -4.22
C ARG A 310 -9.45 -21.02 -3.94
N ILE A 311 -9.22 -20.71 -2.68
CA ILE A 311 -8.29 -19.64 -2.32
C ILE A 311 -6.91 -20.18 -2.66
N TRP A 312 -6.39 -19.78 -3.82
CA TRP A 312 -5.01 -20.08 -4.18
C TRP A 312 -4.13 -19.20 -3.29
N TRP A 313 -3.33 -19.81 -2.42
CA TRP A 313 -2.37 -19.09 -1.57
C TRP A 313 -1.18 -18.59 -2.39
N ARG A 314 -1.45 -17.68 -3.32
CA ARG A 314 -0.47 -16.90 -4.06
C ARG A 314 -1.15 -15.58 -4.45
N PRO A 315 -1.16 -14.59 -3.54
CA PRO A 315 -1.78 -13.30 -3.82
C PRO A 315 -1.10 -12.64 -5.02
N ARG A 316 -1.86 -11.89 -5.81
CA ARG A 316 -1.35 -11.09 -6.94
C ARG A 316 -1.52 -9.60 -6.70
N TYR A 317 -2.45 -9.24 -5.84
CA TYR A 317 -2.77 -7.88 -5.47
C TYR A 317 -2.87 -7.76 -3.97
N ALA A 318 -2.62 -6.55 -3.50
CA ALA A 318 -3.04 -6.11 -2.18
C ALA A 318 -3.91 -4.86 -2.28
N ARG A 319 -4.87 -4.71 -1.38
CA ARG A 319 -5.72 -3.51 -1.28
C ARG A 319 -5.83 -3.06 0.17
N ILE A 320 -5.73 -1.76 0.38
CA ILE A 320 -6.07 -1.09 1.63
C ILE A 320 -7.33 -0.28 1.38
N TRP A 321 -8.36 -0.46 2.19
CA TRP A 321 -9.57 0.36 2.08
C TRP A 321 -10.13 0.73 3.44
N ILE A 322 -10.88 1.83 3.49
CA ILE A 322 -11.35 2.47 4.72
C ILE A 322 -12.87 2.61 4.67
N GLU A 323 -13.53 2.30 5.77
CA GLU A 323 -14.92 2.67 6.06
C GLU A 323 -14.96 3.75 7.16
N SER A 324 -16.01 4.58 7.14
CA SER A 324 -16.32 5.49 8.24
C SER A 324 -17.76 5.25 8.73
N PRO A 325 -17.97 4.29 9.66
CA PRO A 325 -19.30 3.98 10.17
C PRO A 325 -20.00 5.16 10.85
N ASP A 326 -19.22 6.13 11.36
CA ASP A 326 -19.73 7.35 11.99
C ASP A 326 -19.97 8.49 10.97
N GLY A 327 -19.52 8.32 9.72
CA GLY A 327 -19.64 9.31 8.65
C GLY A 327 -18.67 10.49 8.76
N ASP A 328 -17.75 10.45 9.72
CA ASP A 328 -16.71 11.46 9.93
C ASP A 328 -15.50 11.22 9.00
N ALA A 329 -14.74 12.29 8.72
CA ALA A 329 -13.50 12.17 7.96
C ALA A 329 -12.46 11.35 8.74
N VAL A 330 -11.80 10.42 8.05
CA VAL A 330 -10.84 9.49 8.64
C VAL A 330 -9.44 9.78 8.14
N THR A 331 -8.47 9.91 9.05
CA THR A 331 -7.06 10.02 8.72
C THR A 331 -6.30 8.85 9.33
N VAL A 332 -5.56 8.11 8.49
CA VAL A 332 -4.76 6.96 8.89
C VAL A 332 -3.33 7.12 8.38
N GLY A 333 -2.35 6.98 9.27
CA GLY A 333 -0.94 6.93 8.93
C GLY A 333 -0.36 5.54 9.13
N PHE A 334 0.44 5.05 8.19
CA PHE A 334 1.21 3.81 8.29
C PHE A 334 2.70 4.15 8.29
N ALA A 335 3.43 3.70 9.30
CA ALA A 335 4.87 3.87 9.40
C ALA A 335 5.63 2.55 9.15
N GLU A 336 4.93 1.42 9.13
CA GLU A 336 5.53 0.11 8.92
C GLU A 336 4.53 -0.89 8.32
N PHE A 337 5.03 -1.66 7.37
CA PHE A 337 4.49 -2.94 6.91
C PHE A 337 5.62 -3.96 6.97
N ASN A 338 5.60 -4.83 7.97
CA ASN A 338 6.66 -5.80 8.19
C ASN A 338 6.07 -7.21 8.17
N PHE A 339 6.39 -7.96 7.11
CA PHE A 339 5.99 -9.35 6.96
C PHE A 339 7.00 -10.25 7.67
N VAL A 340 6.60 -10.78 8.82
CA VAL A 340 7.47 -11.51 9.74
C VAL A 340 7.35 -13.01 9.52
N ARG A 341 8.50 -13.68 9.49
CA ARG A 341 8.62 -15.13 9.55
C ARG A 341 9.55 -15.50 10.71
N TYR A 342 9.08 -16.35 11.61
CA TYR A 342 9.85 -16.80 12.77
C TYR A 342 10.74 -18.02 12.50
#